data_AF-A0A151IAT7-F1
#
_entry.id   AF-A0A151IAT7-F1
#
_cell.length_a   1.000
_cell.length_b   1.000
_cell.length_c   1.000
_cell.angle_alpha   90.00
_cell.angle_beta   90.00
_cell.angle_gamma   90.00
#
_symmetry.space_group_name_H-M   'P 1'
#
loop_
_entity.id
_entity.type
_entity.pdbx_description
1 polymer ?
#
loop_
_entity_poly.entity_id
_entity_poly.type
_entity_poly.pdbx_seq_one_letter_code
_entity_poly.pdbx_strand_id
1 'polypeptide(L)'
;IECKIEVDRIIKKCEMFSHTLDVQNDKFSYIQETSCEACQRMHVFGYFRMGYNIYINEFKSNQSVSRSVTLAGHVNNERICDGDTYSDPCGTWTGIMVLAILKFTLPDYEAKVRLNSNKVLLRSGVTCEFSTTHFENRTYFLTPQTHILKPITKPIWKYVSWLVYLIGAI
;
A
#
# COMPACT_ATOMS: atom_id res chain seq x y z
N ILE A 1 6.12 0.23 -8.48
CA ILE A 1 5.36 -0.30 -7.33
C ILE A 1 4.52 0.85 -6.85
N GLU A 2 3.20 0.69 -6.84
CA GLU A 2 2.27 1.72 -6.39
C GLU A 2 1.33 1.06 -5.37
N CYS A 3 0.94 1.81 -4.35
CA CYS A 3 0.01 1.36 -3.31
C CYS A 3 -0.95 2.49 -2.99
N LYS A 4 -2.24 2.18 -3.03
CA LYS A 4 -3.29 3.10 -2.61
C LYS A 4 -4.08 2.48 -1.47
N ILE A 5 -4.25 3.23 -0.40
CA ILE A 5 -5.10 2.86 0.74
C ILE A 5 -6.18 3.93 0.85
N GLU A 6 -7.42 3.54 0.58
CA GLU A 6 -8.61 4.36 0.80
C GLU A 6 -9.18 4.00 2.16
N VAL A 7 -9.43 4.99 3.01
CA VAL A 7 -10.04 4.85 4.32
C VAL A 7 -11.43 5.46 4.23
N ASP A 8 -12.48 4.69 4.48
CA ASP A 8 -13.84 5.19 4.70
C ASP A 8 -14.20 4.95 6.17
N ARG A 9 -14.26 6.01 6.97
CA ARG A 9 -14.48 5.93 8.43
C ARG A 9 -15.83 6.48 8.85
N ILE A 10 -16.32 5.99 9.98
CA ILE A 10 -17.49 6.49 10.69
C ILE A 10 -17.11 6.63 12.18
N ILE A 11 -17.31 7.81 12.73
CA ILE A 11 -17.10 8.13 14.16
C ILE A 11 -18.43 8.06 14.90
N LYS A 12 -18.44 7.43 16.08
CA LYS A 12 -19.57 7.44 17.01
C LYS A 12 -19.10 7.90 18.39
N LYS A 13 -19.81 8.83 19.03
CA LYS A 13 -19.56 9.23 20.41
C LYS A 13 -20.12 8.19 21.37
N CYS A 14 -19.30 7.69 22.29
CA CYS A 14 -19.77 6.84 23.38
C CYS A 14 -20.31 7.72 24.52
N GLU A 15 -21.54 7.47 24.96
CA GLU A 15 -22.18 8.16 26.07
C GLU A 15 -22.48 7.20 27.24
N MET A 16 -22.95 7.78 28.34
CA MET A 16 -23.44 6.99 29.48
C MET A 16 -24.52 5.98 29.04
N PHE A 17 -24.55 4.83 29.71
CA PHE A 17 -25.47 3.73 29.42
C PHE A 17 -25.28 3.08 28.04
N SER A 18 -24.07 3.19 27.48
CA SER A 18 -23.70 2.53 26.21
C SER A 18 -24.48 3.05 25.00
N HIS A 19 -25.01 4.27 25.08
CA HIS A 19 -25.60 4.94 23.95
C HIS A 19 -24.50 5.45 23.01
N THR A 20 -24.76 5.41 21.70
CA THR A 20 -23.90 6.00 20.69
C THR A 20 -24.60 7.17 20.02
N LEU A 21 -23.92 8.30 19.89
CA LEU A 21 -24.42 9.46 19.17
C LEU A 21 -23.59 9.73 17.92
N ASP A 22 -24.27 10.26 16.91
CA ASP A 22 -23.64 10.76 15.69
C ASP A 22 -22.94 12.09 15.98
N VAL A 23 -21.78 12.29 15.37
CA VAL A 23 -21.02 13.54 15.50
C VAL A 23 -20.96 14.27 14.16
N GLN A 24 -20.68 15.57 14.19
CA GLN A 24 -20.43 16.31 12.96
C GLN A 24 -19.17 15.76 12.27
N ASN A 25 -19.24 15.58 10.94
CA ASN A 25 -18.20 14.92 10.14
C ASN A 25 -17.86 13.51 10.66
N ASP A 26 -18.89 12.79 11.12
CA ASP A 26 -18.76 11.40 11.55
C ASP A 26 -18.25 10.51 10.42
N LYS A 27 -18.87 10.62 9.24
CA LYS A 27 -18.47 9.90 8.04
C LYS A 27 -17.50 10.71 7.19
N PHE A 28 -16.34 10.15 6.91
CA PHE A 28 -15.34 10.78 6.04
C PHE A 28 -14.51 9.74 5.30
N SER A 29 -14.15 10.05 4.05
CA SER A 29 -13.26 9.21 3.26
C SER A 29 -12.04 9.98 2.77
N TYR A 30 -10.87 9.35 2.92
CA TYR A 30 -9.59 9.94 2.54
C TYR A 30 -8.60 8.87 2.07
N ILE A 31 -7.56 9.32 1.37
CA ILE A 31 -6.43 8.47 0.98
C ILE A 31 -5.38 8.56 2.08
N GLN A 32 -5.03 7.41 2.66
CA GLN A 32 -3.98 7.33 3.66
C GLN A 32 -2.61 7.32 2.96
N GLU A 33 -1.77 8.27 3.30
CA GLU A 33 -0.38 8.29 2.85
C GLU A 33 0.36 7.08 3.41
N THR A 34 1.09 6.39 2.54
CA THR A 34 1.82 5.15 2.87
C THR A 34 3.28 5.30 2.47
N SER A 35 4.20 4.95 3.37
CA SER A 35 5.63 5.00 3.07
C SER A 35 6.03 3.99 1.99
N CYS A 36 7.13 4.28 1.28
CA CYS A 36 7.69 3.38 0.27
C CYS A 36 7.98 1.98 0.84
N GLU A 37 8.52 1.91 2.05
CA GLU A 37 8.83 0.67 2.76
C GLU A 37 7.57 -0.13 3.10
N ALA A 38 6.51 0.53 3.57
CA ALA A 38 5.23 -0.13 3.86
C ALA A 38 4.59 -0.66 2.58
N CYS A 39 4.63 0.12 1.49
CA CYS A 39 4.18 -0.32 0.17
C CYS A 39 4.97 -1.53 -0.34
N GLN A 40 6.30 -1.51 -0.18
CA GLN A 40 7.14 -2.64 -0.54
C GLN A 40 6.81 -3.89 0.28
N ARG A 41 6.57 -3.76 1.59
CA ARG A 41 6.17 -4.91 2.43
C ARG A 41 4.84 -5.51 2.01
N MET A 42 3.87 -4.68 1.61
CA MET A 42 2.60 -5.18 1.07
C MET A 42 2.79 -5.98 -0.22
N HIS A 43 3.65 -5.53 -1.13
CA HIS A 43 3.95 -6.23 -2.39
C HIS A 43 4.80 -7.49 -2.21
N VAL A 44 5.75 -7.50 -1.27
CA VAL A 44 6.72 -8.60 -1.09
C VAL A 44 6.21 -9.66 -0.12
N PHE A 45 5.72 -9.23 1.04
CA PHE A 45 5.31 -10.13 2.12
C PHE A 45 3.80 -10.33 2.20
N GLY A 46 3.02 -9.50 1.52
CA GLY A 46 1.57 -9.67 1.48
C GLY A 46 0.86 -9.26 2.77
N TYR A 47 1.46 -8.40 3.61
CA TYR A 47 0.84 -7.89 4.82
C TYR A 47 1.02 -6.39 5.03
N PHE A 48 0.11 -5.79 5.81
CA PHE A 48 0.09 -4.40 6.23
C PHE A 48 -0.25 -4.33 7.72
N ARG A 49 0.45 -3.47 8.44
CA ARG A 49 0.21 -3.22 9.86
C ARG A 49 -0.06 -1.73 10.07
N MET A 50 -1.16 -1.42 10.74
CA MET A 50 -1.56 -0.07 11.12
C MET A 50 -1.76 -0.01 12.63
N GLY A 51 -1.00 0.85 13.31
CA GLY A 51 -0.99 0.88 14.78
C GLY A 51 -0.62 -0.48 15.41
N TYR A 52 -1.09 -0.70 16.64
CA TYR A 52 -0.74 -1.90 17.39
C TYR A 52 -1.60 -3.12 16.99
N ASN A 53 -2.90 -2.92 16.78
CA ASN A 53 -3.90 -4.00 16.68
C ASN A 53 -4.37 -4.34 15.25
N ILE A 54 -4.08 -3.51 14.25
CA ILE A 54 -4.59 -3.76 12.90
C ILE A 54 -3.50 -4.47 12.09
N TYR A 55 -3.76 -5.74 11.82
CA TYR A 55 -2.93 -6.57 10.96
C TYR A 55 -3.77 -7.14 9.83
N ILE A 56 -3.39 -6.81 8.59
CA ILE A 56 -4.08 -7.27 7.39
C ILE A 56 -3.08 -8.06 6.58
N ASN A 57 -3.46 -9.26 6.18
CA ASN A 57 -2.67 -10.19 5.40
C ASN A 57 -3.38 -10.52 4.07
N GLU A 58 -2.76 -11.42 3.30
CA GLU A 58 -3.31 -11.99 2.07
C GLU A 58 -3.42 -10.98 0.92
N PHE A 59 -2.55 -9.97 0.90
CA PHE A 59 -2.45 -9.11 -0.25
C PHE A 59 -1.89 -9.88 -1.45
N LYS A 60 -2.60 -9.79 -2.58
CA LYS A 60 -2.20 -10.38 -3.85
C LYS A 60 -1.88 -9.31 -4.88
N SER A 61 -0.86 -9.64 -5.66
CA SER A 61 -0.65 -9.27 -7.05
C SER A 61 -1.85 -8.67 -7.80
N ASN A 62 -1.91 -7.36 -8.09
CA ASN A 62 -2.93 -6.77 -8.96
C ASN A 62 -4.38 -6.97 -8.47
N GLN A 63 -4.55 -7.06 -7.14
CA GLN A 63 -5.87 -7.18 -6.52
C GLN A 63 -6.15 -6.00 -5.59
N SER A 64 -7.44 -5.77 -5.38
CA SER A 64 -7.94 -4.91 -4.32
C SER A 64 -8.52 -5.74 -3.20
N VAL A 65 -8.19 -5.36 -1.96
CA VAL A 65 -8.66 -6.04 -0.76
C VAL A 65 -9.35 -5.00 0.11
N SER A 66 -10.54 -5.33 0.61
CA SER A 66 -11.27 -4.48 1.55
C SER A 66 -11.41 -5.18 2.89
N ARG A 67 -11.13 -4.47 3.99
CA ARG A 67 -11.28 -4.99 5.36
C ARG A 67 -11.96 -3.95 6.25
N SER A 68 -12.94 -4.41 7.03
CA SER A 68 -13.52 -3.61 8.10
C SER A 68 -12.65 -3.72 9.35
N VAL A 69 -12.33 -2.60 9.96
CA VAL A 69 -11.48 -2.50 11.14
C VAL A 69 -12.06 -1.48 12.13
N THR A 70 -11.69 -1.61 13.39
CA THR A 70 -11.93 -0.57 14.41
C THR A 70 -10.62 0.17 14.63
N LEU A 71 -10.60 1.47 14.36
CA LEU A 71 -9.38 2.30 14.48
C LEU A 71 -9.16 2.80 15.91
N ALA A 72 -10.24 3.01 16.66
CA ALA A 72 -10.21 3.49 18.04
C ALA A 72 -11.50 3.11 18.76
N GLY A 73 -11.42 2.96 20.07
CA GLY A 73 -12.52 2.48 20.92
C GLY A 73 -12.89 1.02 20.64
N HIS A 74 -13.81 0.49 21.43
CA HIS A 74 -14.38 -0.84 21.19
C HIS A 74 -15.75 -0.98 21.85
N VAL A 75 -16.49 -1.99 21.42
CA VAL A 75 -17.69 -2.46 22.13
C VAL A 75 -17.33 -3.79 22.76
N ASN A 76 -17.46 -3.86 24.08
CA ASN A 76 -17.19 -5.09 24.82
C ASN A 76 -18.37 -6.09 24.70
N ASN A 77 -18.20 -7.30 25.23
CA ASN A 77 -19.23 -8.34 25.16
C ASN A 77 -20.54 -7.96 25.88
N GLU A 78 -20.48 -7.02 26.82
CA GLU A 78 -21.62 -6.48 27.56
C GLU A 78 -22.33 -5.33 26.82
N ARG A 79 -21.92 -5.08 25.57
CA ARG A 79 -22.41 -3.99 24.71
C ARG A 79 -22.10 -2.61 25.26
N ILE A 80 -21.09 -2.48 26.11
CA ILE A 80 -20.61 -1.19 26.61
C ILE A 80 -19.67 -0.58 25.58
N CYS A 81 -19.92 0.69 25.25
CA CYS A 81 -19.12 1.48 24.34
C CYS A 81 -17.97 2.13 25.11
N ASP A 82 -16.77 1.61 24.94
CA ASP A 82 -15.57 2.16 25.52
C ASP A 82 -14.88 3.03 24.48
N GLY A 83 -15.04 4.35 24.63
CA GLY A 83 -14.49 5.34 23.72
C GLY A 83 -13.00 5.57 23.95
N ASP A 84 -12.29 5.86 22.86
CA ASP A 84 -10.87 6.21 22.87
C ASP A 84 -10.66 7.57 22.19
N THR A 85 -9.40 8.02 22.09
CA THR A 85 -9.00 9.20 21.36
C THR A 85 -8.50 8.83 19.97
N TYR A 86 -9.03 9.49 18.94
CA TYR A 86 -8.61 9.29 17.55
C TYR A 86 -8.33 10.62 16.88
N SER A 87 -7.28 10.64 16.07
CA SER A 87 -6.90 11.80 15.26
C SER A 87 -6.64 11.38 13.83
N ASP A 88 -7.08 12.21 12.90
CA ASP A 88 -6.79 12.07 11.48
C ASP A 88 -6.59 13.47 10.84
N PRO A 89 -6.40 13.57 9.51
CA PRO A 89 -6.22 14.87 8.86
C PRO A 89 -7.37 15.87 9.04
N CYS A 90 -8.57 15.44 9.46
CA CYS A 90 -9.74 16.30 9.64
C CYS A 90 -9.92 16.81 11.07
N GLY A 91 -9.24 16.23 12.05
CA GLY A 91 -9.31 16.68 13.43
C GLY A 91 -8.98 15.60 14.46
N THR A 92 -9.32 15.90 15.71
CA THR A 92 -9.12 15.02 16.86
C THR A 92 -10.42 14.93 17.65
N TRP A 93 -10.77 13.73 18.08
CA TRP A 93 -11.98 13.45 18.85
C TRP A 93 -11.64 12.55 20.04
N THR A 94 -12.38 12.69 21.14
CA THR A 94 -12.17 11.95 22.39
C THR A 94 -13.45 11.28 22.87
N GLY A 95 -13.32 10.11 23.51
CA GLY A 95 -14.46 9.34 24.00
C GLY A 95 -15.33 8.83 22.84
N ILE A 96 -14.69 8.38 21.76
CA ILE A 96 -15.36 7.93 20.55
C ILE A 96 -14.94 6.52 20.16
N MET A 97 -15.79 5.86 19.38
CA MET A 97 -15.47 4.66 18.63
C MET A 97 -15.37 5.00 17.14
N VAL A 98 -14.36 4.45 16.46
CA VAL A 98 -14.12 4.68 15.03
C VAL A 98 -14.12 3.35 14.29
N LEU A 99 -15.11 3.19 13.43
CA LEU A 99 -15.20 2.06 12.51
C LEU A 99 -14.70 2.52 11.14
N ALA A 100 -13.91 1.71 10.46
CA ALA A 100 -13.42 2.03 9.13
C ALA A 100 -13.43 0.84 8.18
N ILE A 101 -13.65 1.11 6.91
CA ILE A 101 -13.42 0.19 5.81
C ILE A 101 -12.15 0.65 5.11
N LEU A 102 -11.12 -0.19 5.18
CA LEU A 102 -9.86 0.02 4.50
C LEU A 102 -9.90 -0.71 3.16
N LYS A 103 -9.71 0.02 2.06
CA LYS A 103 -9.62 -0.55 0.72
C LYS A 103 -8.22 -0.34 0.17
N PHE A 104 -7.53 -1.45 -0.03
CA PHE A 104 -6.18 -1.52 -0.56
C PHE A 104 -6.23 -1.77 -2.04
N THR A 105 -5.39 -1.07 -2.81
CA THR A 105 -5.18 -1.32 -4.24
C THR A 105 -3.69 -1.41 -4.50
N LEU A 106 -3.23 -2.58 -4.96
CA LEU A 106 -1.82 -2.89 -5.20
C LEU A 106 -1.61 -3.24 -6.68
N PRO A 107 -1.56 -2.24 -7.58
CA PRO A 107 -1.30 -2.50 -8.97
C PRO A 107 0.17 -2.95 -9.16
N ASP A 108 0.35 -4.10 -9.81
CA ASP A 108 1.65 -4.46 -10.36
C ASP A 108 1.94 -3.59 -11.58
N TYR A 109 3.11 -2.96 -11.57
CA TYR A 109 3.57 -2.14 -12.68
C TYR A 109 4.88 -2.68 -13.24
N GLU A 110 4.84 -3.04 -14.52
CA GLU A 110 6.03 -3.30 -15.32
C GLU A 110 6.42 -2.02 -16.08
N ALA A 111 7.58 -1.46 -15.75
CA ALA A 111 8.13 -0.32 -16.47
C ALA A 111 8.83 -0.79 -17.74
N LYS A 112 8.56 -0.14 -18.87
CA LYS A 112 9.33 -0.35 -20.09
C LYS A 112 10.64 0.43 -19.98
N VAL A 113 11.74 -0.30 -19.89
CA VAL A 113 13.09 0.27 -19.83
C VAL A 113 13.64 0.36 -21.26
N ARG A 114 14.11 1.55 -21.66
CA ARG A 114 14.89 1.72 -22.89
C ARG A 114 16.36 1.68 -22.54
N LEU A 115 16.96 0.49 -22.67
CA LEU A 115 18.38 0.25 -22.37
C LEU A 115 19.31 1.15 -23.19
N ASN A 116 18.98 1.40 -24.46
CA ASN A 116 19.82 2.19 -25.38
C ASN A 116 19.99 3.66 -24.97
N SER A 117 19.09 4.19 -24.15
CA SER A 117 19.11 5.59 -23.72
C SER A 117 19.17 5.75 -22.21
N ASN A 118 19.42 4.67 -21.46
CA ASN A 118 19.43 4.68 -20.00
C ASN A 118 18.20 5.39 -19.41
N LYS A 119 17.00 5.14 -19.95
CA LYS A 119 15.79 5.83 -19.55
C LYS A 119 14.66 4.85 -19.22
N VAL A 120 13.98 5.12 -18.11
CA VAL A 120 12.79 4.40 -17.66
C VAL A 120 11.59 5.32 -17.84
N LEU A 121 10.59 4.89 -18.61
CA LEU A 121 9.34 5.63 -18.77
C LEU A 121 8.32 5.09 -17.78
N LEU A 122 7.84 5.94 -16.88
CA LEU A 122 6.80 5.62 -15.90
C LEU A 122 5.40 5.83 -16.49
N ARG A 123 4.38 5.19 -15.89
CA ARG A 123 2.97 5.35 -16.30
C ARG A 123 2.46 6.79 -16.15
N SER A 124 3.10 7.57 -15.29
CA SER A 124 2.86 9.01 -15.13
C SER A 124 3.36 9.85 -16.30
N GLY A 125 4.02 9.25 -17.31
CA GLY A 125 4.68 9.97 -18.40
C GLY A 125 6.05 10.54 -18.02
N VAL A 126 6.45 10.40 -16.75
CA VAL A 126 7.77 10.84 -16.26
C VAL A 126 8.85 9.91 -16.80
N THR A 127 9.92 10.50 -17.34
CA THR A 127 11.10 9.78 -17.80
C THR A 127 12.23 9.96 -16.80
N CYS A 128 12.76 8.84 -16.32
CA CYS A 128 13.80 8.77 -15.30
C CYS A 128 15.11 8.23 -15.88
N GLU A 129 16.26 8.77 -15.47
CA GLU A 129 17.57 8.27 -15.89
C GLU A 129 17.98 7.02 -15.11
N PHE A 130 18.61 6.07 -15.79
CA PHE A 130 19.02 4.75 -15.30
C PHE A 130 20.40 4.86 -14.67
N SER A 131 20.51 4.56 -13.37
CA SER A 131 21.79 4.52 -12.65
C SER A 131 22.05 3.11 -12.13
N THR A 132 23.19 2.54 -12.52
CA THR A 132 23.67 1.23 -12.06
C THR A 132 24.63 1.40 -10.90
N THR A 133 24.24 0.98 -9.71
CA THR A 133 25.19 0.73 -8.61
C THR A 133 25.49 -0.76 -8.54
N HIS A 134 26.73 -1.14 -8.86
CA HIS A 134 27.24 -2.48 -8.61
C HIS A 134 27.57 -2.63 -7.13
N PHE A 135 26.86 -3.51 -6.42
CA PHE A 135 27.28 -4.00 -5.11
C PHE A 135 27.27 -5.53 -5.17
N GLU A 136 28.40 -6.17 -4.87
CA GLU A 136 28.55 -7.62 -4.71
C GLU A 136 27.91 -8.51 -5.81
N ASN A 137 28.36 -8.37 -7.06
CA ASN A 137 28.06 -9.31 -8.16
C ASN A 137 26.56 -9.51 -8.49
N ARG A 138 25.69 -8.59 -8.06
CA ARG A 138 24.27 -8.55 -8.45
C ARG A 138 23.94 -7.18 -9.03
N THR A 139 23.23 -7.17 -10.15
CA THR A 139 22.70 -5.95 -10.76
C THR A 139 21.40 -5.56 -10.06
N TYR A 140 21.37 -4.34 -9.51
CA TYR A 140 20.20 -3.74 -8.88
C TYR A 140 19.74 -2.51 -9.66
N PHE A 141 18.44 -2.24 -9.67
CA PHE A 141 17.85 -1.07 -10.32
C PHE A 141 17.69 0.08 -9.32
N LEU A 142 18.01 1.32 -9.71
CA LEU A 142 17.65 2.52 -8.94
C LEU A 142 16.66 3.36 -9.76
N THR A 143 15.56 3.77 -9.14
CA THR A 143 14.63 4.77 -9.69
C THR A 143 14.84 6.10 -8.97
N PRO A 144 14.78 7.28 -9.64
CA PRO A 144 15.26 8.56 -9.10
C PRO A 144 14.47 9.12 -7.91
N GLN A 145 13.37 8.47 -7.50
CA GLN A 145 12.59 8.86 -6.32
C GLN A 145 12.18 7.70 -5.42
N THR A 146 12.64 6.46 -5.70
CA THR A 146 12.43 5.33 -4.79
C THR A 146 13.64 4.42 -4.83
N HIS A 147 14.34 4.32 -3.71
CA HIS A 147 15.50 3.45 -3.47
C HIS A 147 15.06 1.97 -3.43
N ILE A 148 14.59 1.40 -4.53
CA ILE A 148 14.16 -0.01 -4.59
C ILE A 148 15.26 -0.86 -5.23
N LEU A 149 16.02 -1.58 -4.41
CA LEU A 149 16.88 -2.68 -4.85
C LEU A 149 16.01 -3.95 -5.02
N LYS A 150 15.70 -4.36 -6.26
CA LYS A 150 15.18 -5.72 -6.52
C LYS A 150 16.33 -6.66 -6.93
N PRO A 151 16.55 -7.79 -6.25
CA PRO A 151 17.49 -8.80 -6.71
C PRO A 151 16.92 -9.56 -7.92
N ILE A 152 17.75 -9.73 -8.95
CA ILE A 152 17.45 -10.60 -10.09
C ILE A 152 17.49 -12.05 -9.62
N THR A 153 16.32 -12.69 -9.42
CA THR A 153 16.21 -14.12 -9.11
C THR A 153 15.97 -14.98 -10.36
N LYS A 154 15.93 -14.38 -11.57
CA LYS A 154 15.78 -15.12 -12.83
C LYS A 154 17.05 -14.99 -13.68
N PRO A 155 17.65 -16.11 -14.13
CA PRO A 155 18.81 -16.06 -15.00
C PRO A 155 18.48 -15.35 -16.31
N ILE A 156 19.39 -14.44 -16.70
CA ILE A 156 19.35 -13.55 -17.87
C ILE A 156 19.02 -14.31 -19.18
N TRP A 157 19.31 -15.60 -19.25
CA TRP A 157 19.07 -16.48 -20.40
C TRP A 157 17.58 -16.68 -20.75
N LYS A 158 16.63 -16.50 -19.82
CA LYS A 158 15.20 -16.64 -20.13
C LYS A 158 14.61 -15.52 -20.98
N TYR A 159 15.30 -14.37 -21.11
CA TYR A 159 14.91 -13.30 -22.05
C TYR A 159 15.62 -13.41 -23.41
N VAL A 160 16.70 -14.20 -23.51
CA VAL A 160 17.42 -14.42 -24.78
C VAL A 160 16.76 -15.53 -25.62
N SER A 161 16.03 -16.47 -24.99
CA SER A 161 15.41 -17.60 -25.71
C SER A 161 14.25 -17.22 -26.63
N TRP A 162 13.63 -16.04 -26.48
CA TRP A 162 12.61 -15.55 -27.42
C TRP A 162 13.19 -14.78 -28.62
N LEU A 163 14.48 -14.39 -28.56
CA LEU A 163 15.17 -13.69 -29.63
C LEU A 163 15.86 -14.61 -30.64
N VAL A 164 16.10 -15.88 -30.29
CA VAL A 164 16.72 -16.85 -31.22
C VAL A 164 15.69 -17.52 -32.14
N TYR A 165 14.41 -17.63 -31.75
CA TYR A 165 13.36 -18.25 -32.59
C TYR A 165 12.78 -17.33 -33.68
N LEU A 166 13.16 -16.05 -33.74
CA LEU A 166 12.66 -15.08 -34.73
C LEU A 166 13.69 -14.62 -35.76
N ILE A 167 14.93 -15.13 -35.70
CA ILE A 167 16.00 -14.80 -36.66
C ILE A 167 16.44 -16.03 -37.49
N GLY A 168 15.84 -17.21 -37.24
CA GLY A 168 16.18 -18.48 -37.92
C GLY A 168 15.12 -19.03 -38.88
N ALA A 169 14.34 -18.18 -39.55
CA ALA A 169 13.43 -18.58 -40.62
C ALA A 169 13.45 -17.54 -41.75
N ILE A 170 14.58 -17.51 -42.46
CA ILE A 170 14.70 -17.10 -43.87
C ILE A 170 15.49 -18.20 -44.56
#